data_AF-A0A4U1Z9A2-F1
#
_entry.id   AF-A0A4U1Z9A2-F1
#
_cell.length_a   1.000
_cell.length_b   1.000
_cell.length_c   1.000
_cell.angle_alpha   90.00
_cell.angle_beta   90.00
_cell.angle_gamma   90.00
#
_symmetry.space_group_name_H-M   'P 1'
#
loop_
_entity.id
_entity.type
_entity.pdbx_description
1 polymer ?
#
loop_
_entity_poly.entity_id
_entity_poly.type
_entity_poly.pdbx_seq_one_letter_code
_entity_poly.pdbx_strand_id
1 'polypeptide(L)' 'MEKTKAKRPNQLIKYIMKFHRCSQVEAEQWADNHCGDWRNTPLPKAKRVKSISSNEKEYEE' A
#
# COMPACT_ATOMS: atom_id res chain seq x y z
N MET A 1 -29.23 4.30 1.40
CA MET A 1 -28.14 3.30 1.54
C MET A 1 -27.30 3.35 0.27
N GLU A 2 -26.27 4.19 0.25
CA GLU A 2 -25.39 4.31 -0.91
C GLU A 2 -24.45 3.11 -1.01
N LYS A 3 -24.36 2.57 -2.23
CA LYS A 3 -23.68 1.34 -2.60
C LYS A 3 -22.20 1.44 -2.23
N THR A 4 -21.74 0.57 -1.33
CA THR A 4 -20.35 0.43 -0.91
C THR A 4 -19.50 0.14 -2.13
N LYS A 5 -18.78 1.17 -2.63
CA LYS A 5 -17.75 1.01 -3.66
C LYS A 5 -16.85 -0.12 -3.22
N ALA A 6 -16.90 -1.24 -3.94
CA ALA A 6 -16.15 -2.45 -3.64
C ALA A 6 -14.69 -2.05 -3.42
N LYS A 7 -14.31 -1.99 -2.14
CA LYS A 7 -12.99 -1.59 -1.68
C LYS A 7 -12.05 -2.58 -2.33
N ARG A 8 -11.08 -2.07 -3.09
CA ARG A 8 -9.95 -2.88 -3.58
C ARG A 8 -9.50 -3.77 -2.41
N PRO A 9 -9.40 -5.10 -2.57
CA PRO A 9 -8.88 -5.94 -1.51
C PRO A 9 -7.52 -5.39 -1.12
N ASN A 10 -7.47 -4.80 0.08
CA ASN A 10 -6.32 -4.08 0.61
C ASN A 10 -5.11 -4.98 0.42
N GLN A 11 -4.03 -4.49 -0.20
CA GLN A 11 -2.87 -5.32 -0.51
C GLN A 11 -2.39 -6.08 0.73
N LEU A 12 -2.50 -5.44 1.91
CA LEU A 12 -2.25 -6.07 3.20
C LEU A 12 -3.07 -7.36 3.42
N ILE A 13 -4.38 -7.33 3.22
CA ILE A 13 -5.25 -8.51 3.37
C ILE A 13 -4.87 -9.60 2.38
N LYS A 14 -4.53 -9.25 1.13
CA LYS A 14 -4.01 -10.25 0.17
C LYS A 14 -2.70 -10.88 0.65
N TYR A 15 -1.80 -10.09 1.22
CA TYR A 15 -0.55 -10.58 1.80
C TYR A 15 -0.83 -11.53 2.97
N ILE A 16 -1.68 -11.13 3.90
CA ILE A 16 -2.05 -11.96 5.06
C ILE A 16 -2.69 -13.27 4.58
N MET A 17 -3.66 -13.23 3.66
CA MET A 17 -4.27 -14.44 3.12
C MET A 17 -3.24 -15.35 2.45
N LYS A 18 -2.29 -14.80 1.68
CA LYS A 18 -1.25 -15.59 0.98
C LYS A 18 -0.28 -16.28 1.94
N PHE A 19 0.18 -15.58 2.98
CA PHE A 19 1.23 -16.08 3.88
C PHE A 19 0.67 -16.83 5.09
N HIS A 20 -0.52 -16.46 5.56
CA HIS A 20 -1.19 -17.08 6.69
C HIS A 20 -2.20 -18.17 6.26
N ARG A 21 -2.44 -18.33 4.95
CA ARG A 21 -3.36 -19.33 4.36
C ARG A 21 -4.74 -19.34 5.01
N CYS A 22 -5.28 -18.16 5.25
CA CYS A 22 -6.57 -17.97 5.91
C CYS A 22 -7.62 -17.36 4.97
N SER A 23 -8.88 -17.43 5.38
CA SER A 23 -9.99 -16.77 4.68
C SER A 23 -9.89 -15.24 4.80
N GLN A 24 -10.66 -14.53 3.98
CA GLN A 24 -10.67 -13.06 4.03
C GLN A 24 -11.10 -12.53 5.41
N VAL A 25 -12.10 -13.15 6.03
CA VAL A 25 -12.61 -12.72 7.35
C VAL A 25 -11.56 -12.89 8.44
N GLU A 26 -10.86 -14.02 8.42
CA GLU A 26 -9.75 -14.27 9.36
C GLU A 26 -8.57 -13.32 9.11
N ALA A 27 -8.26 -13.02 7.84
CA ALA A 27 -7.22 -12.05 7.51
C ALA A 27 -7.56 -10.64 8.00
N GLU A 28 -8.84 -10.25 7.93
CA GLU A 28 -9.31 -8.97 8.45
C GLU A 28 -9.24 -8.92 9.98
N GLN A 29 -9.64 -9.99 10.68
CA GLN A 29 -9.48 -10.09 12.14
C GLN A 29 -8.01 -10.08 12.56
N TRP A 30 -7.16 -10.79 11.83
CA TRP A 30 -5.72 -10.79 12.08
C TRP A 30 -5.15 -9.37 11.92
N ALA A 31 -5.54 -8.67 10.86
CA ALA A 31 -5.14 -7.30 10.62
C ALA A 31 -5.65 -6.36 11.71
N ASP A 32 -6.88 -6.53 12.18
CA ASP A 32 -7.45 -5.73 13.28
C ASP A 32 -6.70 -5.91 14.61
N ASN A 33 -6.14 -7.10 14.85
CA ASN A 33 -5.40 -7.42 16.06
C ASN A 33 -3.92 -7.03 16.02
N HIS A 34 -3.29 -7.02 14.83
CA HIS A 34 -1.84 -6.88 14.68
C HIS A 34 -1.40 -5.64 13.90
N CYS A 35 -2.27 -5.11 13.05
CA CYS A 35 -2.03 -3.87 12.31
C CYS A 35 -2.90 -2.78 12.94
N GLY A 36 -2.37 -1.57 13.12
CA GLY A 36 -3.13 -0.45 13.69
C GLY A 36 -4.28 0.01 12.78
N ASP A 37 -4.37 1.29 12.45
CA ASP A 37 -5.44 1.78 11.57
C ASP A 37 -5.20 1.43 10.09
N TRP A 38 -5.12 0.13 9.78
CA TRP A 38 -4.84 -0.40 8.44
C TRP A 38 -6.00 -0.16 7.46
N ARG A 39 -7.18 0.17 7.97
CA ARG A 39 -8.37 0.52 7.19
C ARG A 39 -8.32 1.96 6.66
N ASN A 40 -7.74 2.88 7.43
CA ASN A 40 -7.62 4.29 7.02
C ASN A 40 -6.21 4.69 6.58
N THR A 41 -5.19 3.87 6.86
CA THR A 41 -3.81 4.15 6.42
C THR A 41 -3.75 4.08 4.89
N PRO A 42 -3.52 5.21 4.19
CA PRO A 42 -3.36 5.18 2.75
C PRO A 42 -2.09 4.40 2.43
N LEU A 43 -2.18 3.44 1.51
CA LEU A 43 -0.99 2.79 0.97
C LEU A 43 -0.03 3.89 0.50
N PRO A 44 1.25 3.88 0.94
CA PRO A 44 2.21 4.86 0.48
C PRO A 44 2.24 4.76 -1.04
N LYS A 45 1.68 5.77 -1.71
CA LYS A 45 1.83 5.90 -3.15
C LYS A 45 3.31 6.08 -3.37
N ALA A 46 3.97 5.08 -3.96
CA ALA A 46 5.37 5.20 -4.33
C ALA A 46 5.54 6.54 -5.06
N LYS A 47 6.24 7.49 -4.43
CA LYS A 47 6.57 8.75 -5.09
C LYS A 47 7.44 8.34 -6.26
N ARG A 48 6.91 8.45 -7.48
CA ARG A 48 7.70 8.22 -8.69
C ARG A 48 8.93 9.11 -8.57
N VAL A 49 10.10 8.51 -8.37
CA VAL A 49 11.36 9.25 -8.28
C VAL A 49 11.50 10.00 -9.59
N LYS A 50 11.37 11.32 -9.55
CA LYS A 50 11.68 12.16 -10.70
C LYS A 50 13.20 12.29 -10.66
N SER A 51 13.90 11.59 -11.55
CA SER A 51 15.31 11.84 -11.80
C SER A 51 15.44 13.30 -12.23
N ILE A 52 16.02 14.13 -11.37
CA ILE A 52 16.45 15.47 -11.76
C ILE A 52 17.72 15.21 -12.57
N SER A 53 17.63 15.34 -13.89
CA SER A 53 18.81 15.35 -14.75
C SER A 53 19.62 16.58 -14.37
N SER A 54 20.70 16.40 -13.60
CA SER A 54 21.63 17.49 -13.32
C SER A 54 22.34 17.84 -14.61
N ASN A 55 22.02 19.00 -15.19
CA ASN A 55 22.77 19.57 -16.30
C ASN A 55 23.88 20.46 -15.69
N GLU A 56 24.81 19.84 -14.97
CA GLU A 56 26.06 20.49 -14.59
C GLU A 56 26.86 20.71 -15.88
N LYS A 57 27.02 21.99 -16.27
CA LYS A 57 28.00 22.38 -17.27
C LYS A 57 29.37 22.20 -16.61
N GLU A 58 30.07 21.15 -17.01
CA GLU A 58 31.49 20.96 -16.80
C GLU A 58 32.22 22.22 -17.33
N TYR A 59 33.02 22.86 -16.48
CA TYR A 59 33.73 24.11 -16.80
C TYR A 59 34.68 23.88 -17.98
N GLU A 60 34.67 24.77 -18.99
CA GLU A 60 35.72 24.83 -20.01
C GLU A 60 37.00 25.35 -19.36
N GLU A 61 38.09 24.59 -19.51
CA GLU A 61 39.48 24.95 -19.18
C GLU A 61 40.09 25.87 -20.25
#